data_AF-A0A7S2MMM3-F1
#
_entry.id   AF-A0A7S2MMM3-F1
#
_cell.length_a   1.000
_cell.length_b   1.000
_cell.length_c   1.000
_cell.angle_alpha   90.00
_cell.angle_beta   90.00
_cell.angle_gamma   90.00
#
_symmetry.space_group_name_H-M   'P 1'
#
loop_
_entity.id
_entity.type
_entity.pdbx_description
1 polymer ?
#
loop_
_entity_poly.entity_id
_entity_poly.type
_entity_poly.pdbx_seq_one_letter_code
_entity_poly.pdbx_strand_id
1 'polypeptide(L)'
;AKAAMVAPIEKGSSADAPSSVMVAVRCRPMNQREITQNEGKIVIIKPNGYAALQPSEEGAPPREFNFDYTYDDDSVQETVYANLGAPLLEKAFGGWNGTIFAYGQTGAGKSFSMTGAPKAGLPGIIPQMNAEMFDRIAASTDINPGKKFLVTCSFMEIYNEVLYDLLDPTAARGTNKSRKDSHIDVKEDPKLGVYVAGLQEIGVDSKEKIEQLMDQGNSARAVAATQMNATSSRSHSIFIIRLQQKEVVEGQQKDVRATINLVDLAGSERAAKTGATGDKLKEGANINKSLSALGNVINALAEQAKKGKKVFIPYRNSKLTRVLQESLGGNSVTVMLAAISPAAYNFEETLNTLQYADRAKAIQLKARKNEQMTEVGKLKKEIEELKAQLLAASAGGGGGGG
;
A
#
# COMPACT_ATOMS: atom_id res chain seq x y z
N ALA A 1 10.73 21.28 30.26
CA ALA A 1 9.40 20.68 30.11
C ALA A 1 9.56 19.17 29.94
N LYS A 2 8.87 18.35 30.73
CA LYS A 2 8.96 16.88 30.64
C LYS A 2 8.45 16.45 29.27
N ALA A 3 9.34 16.01 28.39
CA ALA A 3 8.96 15.31 27.18
C ALA A 3 8.22 14.04 27.63
N ALA A 4 6.91 13.98 27.39
CA ALA A 4 6.16 12.76 27.58
C ALA A 4 6.78 11.71 26.64
N MET A 5 7.45 10.71 27.22
CA MET A 5 7.83 9.51 26.47
C MET A 5 6.53 8.81 26.08
N VAL A 6 6.12 8.98 24.83
CA VAL A 6 4.98 8.27 24.25
C VAL A 6 5.42 6.85 23.96
N ALA A 7 4.72 5.87 24.53
CA ALA A 7 4.95 4.45 24.28
C ALA A 7 4.77 4.14 22.78
N PRO A 8 5.53 3.18 22.21
CA PRO A 8 5.39 2.80 20.82
C PRO A 8 3.96 2.35 20.52
N ILE A 9 3.40 2.85 19.41
CA ILE A 9 2.05 2.50 18.97
C ILE A 9 2.13 1.14 18.26
N GLU A 10 1.68 0.07 18.92
CA GLU A 10 1.60 -1.32 18.42
C GLU A 10 0.54 -1.54 17.33
N LYS A 11 0.36 -0.61 16.38
CA LYS A 11 -0.64 -0.73 15.30
C LYS A 11 -0.22 -1.73 14.22
N GLY A 12 0.26 -2.93 14.56
CA GLY A 12 0.68 -3.92 13.56
C GLY A 12 1.12 -5.27 14.08
N SER A 13 1.45 -5.38 15.38
CA SER A 13 1.90 -6.62 16.03
C SER A 13 0.77 -7.48 16.58
N SER A 14 -0.45 -6.95 16.74
CA SER A 14 -1.61 -7.71 17.23
C SER A 14 -2.07 -8.76 16.21
N ALA A 15 -2.67 -9.87 16.66
CA ALA A 15 -3.31 -10.86 15.78
C ALA A 15 -4.46 -10.24 14.94
N ASP A 16 -5.14 -9.23 15.50
CA ASP A 16 -6.19 -8.48 14.82
C ASP A 16 -5.63 -7.42 13.87
N ALA A 17 -6.42 -7.05 12.85
CA ALA A 17 -6.07 -5.98 11.93
C ALA A 17 -6.18 -4.60 12.62
N PRO A 18 -5.29 -3.65 12.31
CA PRO A 18 -5.39 -2.30 12.84
C PRO A 18 -6.70 -1.64 12.39
N SER A 19 -7.32 -0.89 13.30
CA SER A 19 -8.58 -0.18 13.06
C SER A 19 -8.43 1.07 12.19
N SER A 20 -7.20 1.56 12.00
CA SER A 20 -6.91 2.77 11.24
C SER A 20 -5.66 2.63 10.39
N VAL A 21 -5.48 3.52 9.42
CA VAL A 21 -4.26 3.59 8.59
C VAL A 21 -3.04 3.80 9.49
N MET A 22 -2.03 2.96 9.28
CA MET A 22 -0.70 3.15 9.86
C MET A 22 0.07 4.16 9.02
N VAL A 23 0.72 5.12 9.67
CA VAL A 23 1.49 6.16 9.00
C VAL A 23 2.94 6.13 9.47
N ALA A 24 3.84 5.99 8.51
CA ALA A 24 5.27 6.07 8.71
C ALA A 24 5.85 7.27 7.94
N VAL A 25 6.78 8.00 8.55
CA VAL A 25 7.53 9.08 7.89
C VAL A 25 8.97 8.64 7.68
N ARG A 26 9.50 8.81 6.47
CA ARG A 26 10.90 8.55 6.16
C ARG A 26 11.57 9.79 5.60
N CYS A 27 12.53 10.32 6.34
CA CYS A 27 13.44 11.35 5.86
C CYS A 27 14.62 10.69 5.15
N ARG A 28 14.93 11.13 3.93
CA ARG A 28 16.17 10.71 3.26
C ARG A 28 17.36 11.59 3.68
N PRO A 29 18.61 11.16 3.46
CA PRO A 29 19.77 12.06 3.50
C PRO A 29 19.66 13.22 2.51
N MET A 30 20.41 14.29 2.76
CA MET A 30 20.65 15.35 1.78
C MET A 30 21.26 14.76 0.50
N ASN A 31 20.80 15.21 -0.66
CA ASN A 31 21.38 14.81 -1.95
C ASN A 31 22.58 15.71 -2.31
N GLN A 32 23.35 15.30 -3.33
CA GLN A 32 24.57 16.02 -3.72
C GLN A 32 24.34 17.51 -4.04
N ARG A 33 23.21 17.84 -4.67
CA ARG A 33 22.85 19.21 -5.00
C ARG A 33 22.57 20.02 -3.74
N GLU A 34 21.78 19.49 -2.81
CA GLU A 34 21.45 20.14 -1.55
C GLU A 34 22.69 20.38 -0.69
N ILE A 35 23.63 19.43 -0.66
CA ILE A 35 24.93 19.57 0.00
C ILE A 35 25.75 20.68 -0.66
N THR A 36 25.82 20.70 -1.99
CA THR A 36 26.59 21.69 -2.75
C THR A 36 26.00 23.10 -2.61
N GLN A 37 24.69 23.20 -2.42
CA GLN A 37 23.97 24.45 -2.17
C GLN A 37 23.97 24.87 -0.69
N ASN A 38 24.61 24.08 0.19
CA ASN A 38 24.67 24.31 1.63
C ASN A 38 23.27 24.47 2.28
N GLU A 39 22.31 23.66 1.83
CA GLU A 39 20.94 23.65 2.36
C GLU A 39 20.91 23.17 3.82
N GLY A 40 20.14 23.86 4.67
CA GLY A 40 19.96 23.47 6.08
C GLY A 40 18.98 22.30 6.26
N LYS A 41 19.23 21.44 7.26
CA LYS A 41 18.30 20.37 7.69
C LYS A 41 17.13 20.99 8.48
N ILE A 42 15.94 21.03 7.89
CA ILE A 42 14.73 21.63 8.47
C ILE A 42 13.84 20.64 9.24
N VAL A 43 14.23 19.38 9.32
CA VAL A 43 13.44 18.33 10.00
C VAL A 43 14.20 17.77 11.19
N ILE A 44 13.47 17.54 12.28
CA ILE A 44 13.94 16.83 13.46
C ILE A 44 13.14 15.54 13.53
N ILE A 45 13.80 14.41 13.30
CA ILE A 45 13.20 13.08 13.42
C ILE A 45 13.72 12.44 14.70
N LYS A 46 12.83 11.85 15.49
CA LYS A 46 13.20 11.07 16.68
C LYS A 46 12.54 9.70 16.63
N PRO A 47 13.04 8.72 17.39
CA PRO A 47 12.36 7.45 17.59
C PRO A 47 10.93 7.63 18.12
N ASN A 48 10.13 6.56 18.03
CA ASN A 48 8.75 6.50 18.53
C ASN A 48 7.77 7.45 17.82
N GLY A 49 8.00 7.76 16.54
CA GLY A 49 7.03 8.44 15.70
C GLY A 49 7.07 9.97 15.74
N TYR A 50 7.98 10.59 16.47
CA TYR A 50 8.07 12.05 16.55
C TYR A 50 8.80 12.64 15.33
N ALA A 51 8.16 13.62 14.69
CA ALA A 51 8.76 14.44 13.64
C ALA A 51 8.40 15.91 13.88
N ALA A 52 9.36 16.82 13.71
CA ALA A 52 9.12 18.25 13.76
C ALA A 52 9.74 18.96 12.56
N LEU A 53 9.03 19.96 12.05
CA LEU A 53 9.48 20.83 10.98
C LEU A 53 9.87 22.19 11.57
N GLN A 54 11.13 22.56 11.42
CA GLN A 54 11.66 23.87 11.82
C GLN A 54 11.08 24.96 10.91
N PRO A 55 10.55 26.06 11.46
CA PRO A 55 9.92 27.09 10.65
C PRO A 55 10.95 27.87 9.82
N SER A 56 10.50 28.42 8.70
CA SER A 56 11.29 29.35 7.89
C SER A 56 11.43 30.74 8.54
N GLU A 57 10.53 31.08 9.46
CA GLU A 57 10.52 32.35 10.19
C GLU A 57 11.29 32.23 11.50
N GLU A 58 12.22 33.15 11.73
CA GLU A 58 13.03 33.18 12.94
C GLU A 58 12.16 33.44 14.19
N GLY A 59 12.33 32.62 15.23
CA GLY A 59 11.59 32.72 16.49
C GLY A 59 10.22 32.04 16.53
N ALA A 60 9.70 31.53 15.40
CA ALA A 60 8.50 30.71 15.41
C ALA A 60 8.76 29.32 16.02
N PRO A 61 7.76 28.69 16.67
CA PRO A 61 7.92 27.33 17.18
C PRO A 61 7.91 26.29 16.04
N PRO A 62 8.64 25.16 16.19
CA PRO A 62 8.54 24.04 15.27
C PRO A 62 7.12 23.49 15.17
N ARG A 63 6.76 23.01 13.97
CA ARG A 63 5.50 22.27 13.77
C ARG A 63 5.74 20.80 14.08
N GLU A 64 5.12 20.31 15.15
CA GLU A 64 5.31 18.95 15.64
C GLU A 64 4.20 18.01 15.14
N PHE A 65 4.60 16.77 14.87
CA PHE A 65 3.73 15.69 14.40
C PHE A 65 4.08 14.39 15.11
N ASN A 66 3.08 13.52 15.28
CA ASN A 66 3.25 12.19 15.89
C ASN A 66 2.67 11.11 14.98
N PHE A 67 3.53 10.27 14.44
CA PHE A 67 3.22 9.16 13.55
C PHE A 67 3.37 7.81 14.26
N ASP A 68 3.08 6.72 13.55
CA ASP A 68 3.26 5.38 14.11
C ASP A 68 4.74 4.97 14.00
N TYR A 69 5.40 5.34 12.90
CA TYR A 69 6.86 5.18 12.72
C TYR A 69 7.51 6.42 12.11
N THR A 70 8.78 6.62 12.46
CA THR A 70 9.64 7.67 11.91
C THR A 70 11.02 7.11 11.64
N TYR A 71 11.60 7.48 10.50
CA TYR A 71 12.93 7.06 10.05
C TYR A 71 13.71 8.31 9.65
N ASP A 72 14.88 8.52 10.23
CA ASP A 72 15.79 9.62 9.86
C ASP A 72 16.73 9.19 8.73
N ASP A 73 17.63 10.08 8.32
CA ASP A 73 18.58 9.91 7.22
C ASP A 73 19.55 8.73 7.37
N ASP A 74 19.78 8.23 8.58
CA ASP A 74 20.61 7.06 8.87
C ASP A 74 19.85 5.71 8.82
N SER A 75 18.53 5.74 8.61
CA SER A 75 17.69 4.54 8.68
C SER A 75 17.82 3.65 7.44
N VAL A 76 18.21 2.40 7.68
CA VAL A 76 18.49 1.38 6.65
C VAL A 76 17.22 0.70 6.13
N GLN A 77 17.33 0.05 4.97
CA GLN A 77 16.20 -0.56 4.26
C GLN A 77 15.57 -1.71 5.05
N GLU A 78 16.39 -2.50 5.72
CA GLU A 78 16.01 -3.66 6.52
C GLU A 78 15.11 -3.25 7.67
N THR A 79 15.43 -2.13 8.35
CA THR A 79 14.62 -1.59 9.45
C THR A 79 13.25 -1.11 8.97
N VAL A 80 13.18 -0.48 7.79
CA VAL A 80 11.90 -0.03 7.22
C VAL A 80 11.04 -1.24 6.83
N TYR A 81 11.65 -2.26 6.22
CA TYR A 81 10.96 -3.49 5.86
C TYR A 81 10.48 -4.27 7.08
N ALA A 82 11.32 -4.47 8.10
CA ALA A 82 10.97 -5.19 9.33
C ALA A 82 9.78 -4.56 10.06
N ASN A 83 9.66 -3.23 10.02
CA ASN A 83 8.58 -2.50 10.69
C ASN A 83 7.29 -2.41 9.86
N LEU A 84 7.38 -2.32 8.53
CA LEU A 84 6.21 -2.06 7.67
C LEU A 84 5.83 -3.24 6.77
N GLY A 85 6.82 -3.87 6.15
CA GLY A 85 6.64 -4.94 5.17
C GLY A 85 6.36 -6.28 5.82
N ALA A 86 7.23 -6.73 6.74
CA ALA A 86 7.11 -8.03 7.38
C ALA A 86 5.77 -8.21 8.16
N PRO A 87 5.28 -7.22 8.93
CA PRO A 87 3.97 -7.34 9.58
C PRO A 87 2.81 -7.40 8.58
N LEU A 88 2.89 -6.66 7.48
CA LEU A 88 1.86 -6.73 6.43
C LEU A 88 1.88 -8.09 5.72
N LEU A 89 3.07 -8.66 5.48
CA LEU A 89 3.22 -9.99 4.92
C LEU A 89 2.62 -11.05 5.86
N GLU A 90 2.88 -10.97 7.15
CA GLU A 90 2.25 -11.82 8.17
C GLU A 90 0.71 -11.75 8.08
N LYS A 91 0.15 -10.54 7.97
CA LYS A 91 -1.28 -10.34 7.75
C LYS A 91 -1.77 -10.97 6.44
N ALA A 92 -0.99 -10.92 5.37
CA ALA A 92 -1.36 -11.56 4.11
C ALA A 92 -1.42 -13.09 4.23
N PHE A 93 -0.47 -13.73 4.92
CA PHE A 93 -0.56 -15.16 5.27
C PHE A 93 -1.75 -15.45 6.20
N GLY A 94 -2.15 -14.48 7.03
CA GLY A 94 -3.39 -14.50 7.78
C GLY A 94 -4.66 -14.28 6.96
N GLY A 95 -4.60 -14.07 5.63
CA GLY A 95 -5.77 -13.84 4.78
C GLY A 95 -6.31 -12.41 4.76
N TRP A 96 -5.56 -11.45 5.28
CA TRP A 96 -5.93 -10.04 5.24
C TRP A 96 -5.39 -9.40 3.97
N ASN A 97 -6.19 -8.56 3.32
CA ASN A 97 -5.66 -7.70 2.27
C ASN A 97 -4.74 -6.65 2.89
N GLY A 98 -3.68 -6.29 2.15
CA GLY A 98 -2.67 -5.35 2.57
C GLY A 98 -2.41 -4.29 1.52
N THR A 99 -2.08 -3.07 1.94
CA THR A 99 -1.62 -2.01 1.04
C THR A 99 -0.48 -1.23 1.69
N ILE A 100 0.61 -1.02 0.97
CA ILE A 100 1.64 -0.01 1.30
C ILE A 100 1.68 0.97 0.15
N PHE A 101 1.48 2.26 0.43
CA PHE A 101 1.66 3.30 -0.57
C PHE A 101 2.67 4.35 -0.11
N ALA A 102 3.62 4.66 -0.99
CA ALA A 102 4.60 5.72 -0.77
C ALA A 102 4.10 7.04 -1.36
N TYR A 103 4.15 8.11 -0.57
CA TYR A 103 3.68 9.45 -0.91
C TYR A 103 4.72 10.51 -0.56
N GLY A 104 4.82 11.57 -1.37
CA GLY A 104 5.76 12.68 -1.17
C GLY A 104 6.24 13.26 -2.50
N GLN A 105 7.01 14.35 -2.44
CA GLN A 105 7.51 15.00 -3.66
C GLN A 105 8.47 14.10 -4.46
N THR A 106 8.69 14.44 -5.72
CA THR A 106 9.74 13.85 -6.54
C THR A 106 11.10 13.99 -5.87
N GLY A 107 11.87 12.90 -5.88
CA GLY A 107 13.17 12.84 -5.23
C GLY A 107 13.13 12.69 -3.71
N ALA A 108 11.97 12.58 -3.06
CA ALA A 108 11.89 12.39 -1.60
C ALA A 108 12.23 10.96 -1.12
N GLY A 109 12.36 9.98 -2.02
CA GLY A 109 12.72 8.60 -1.66
C GLY A 109 11.58 7.57 -1.70
N LYS A 110 10.47 7.86 -2.39
CA LYS A 110 9.34 6.92 -2.57
C LYS A 110 9.78 5.60 -3.23
N SER A 111 10.28 5.65 -4.46
CA SER A 111 10.77 4.47 -5.20
C SER A 111 11.95 3.79 -4.49
N PHE A 112 12.82 4.56 -3.83
CA PHE A 112 13.90 4.00 -3.01
C PHE A 112 13.37 3.17 -1.83
N SER A 113 12.25 3.57 -1.24
CA SER A 113 11.64 2.79 -0.16
C SER A 113 10.89 1.56 -0.68
N MET A 114 10.18 1.69 -1.80
CA MET A 114 9.38 0.60 -2.36
C MET A 114 10.25 -0.44 -3.06
N THR A 115 11.06 -0.03 -4.04
CA THR A 115 11.91 -0.92 -4.84
C THR A 115 13.36 -0.93 -4.34
N GLY A 116 13.87 0.23 -3.93
CA GLY A 116 15.27 0.39 -3.53
C GLY A 116 16.25 0.34 -4.69
N ALA A 117 17.49 0.00 -4.38
CA ALA A 117 18.55 -0.25 -5.34
C ALA A 117 19.12 -1.67 -5.11
N PRO A 118 18.40 -2.73 -5.51
CA PRO A 118 18.81 -4.12 -5.23
C PRO A 118 20.21 -4.45 -5.75
N LYS A 119 20.58 -3.96 -6.93
CA LYS A 119 21.91 -4.13 -7.54
C LYS A 119 23.04 -3.48 -6.74
N ALA A 120 22.71 -2.51 -5.87
CA ALA A 120 23.64 -1.86 -4.96
C ALA A 120 23.56 -2.44 -3.53
N GLY A 121 22.87 -3.57 -3.34
CA GLY A 121 22.69 -4.18 -2.03
C GLY A 121 21.71 -3.43 -1.13
N LEU A 122 20.85 -2.57 -1.69
CA LEU A 122 19.88 -1.77 -0.93
C LEU A 122 18.42 -2.07 -1.35
N PRO A 123 17.97 -3.34 -1.25
CA PRO A 123 16.63 -3.73 -1.66
C PRO A 123 15.56 -3.00 -0.84
N GLY A 124 14.52 -2.48 -1.49
CA GLY A 124 13.39 -1.86 -0.81
C GLY A 124 12.40 -2.87 -0.24
N ILE A 125 11.19 -2.40 0.11
CA ILE A 125 10.12 -3.22 0.67
C ILE A 125 9.70 -4.37 -0.26
N ILE A 126 9.50 -4.10 -1.55
CA ILE A 126 9.02 -5.09 -2.53
C ILE A 126 9.96 -6.30 -2.63
N PRO A 127 11.26 -6.14 -2.98
CA PRO A 127 12.17 -7.28 -3.10
C PRO A 127 12.37 -8.04 -1.77
N GLN A 128 12.45 -7.34 -0.63
CA GLN A 128 12.55 -8.01 0.68
C GLN A 128 11.30 -8.83 1.01
N MET A 129 10.10 -8.28 0.74
CA MET A 129 8.81 -8.98 0.92
C MET A 129 8.73 -10.24 0.06
N ASN A 130 9.19 -10.17 -1.18
CA ASN A 130 9.16 -11.30 -2.10
C ASN A 130 10.07 -12.44 -1.63
N ALA A 131 11.28 -12.12 -1.18
CA ALA A 131 12.21 -13.10 -0.64
C ALA A 131 11.61 -13.81 0.58
N GLU A 132 11.15 -13.04 1.57
CA GLU A 132 10.57 -13.61 2.79
C GLU A 132 9.28 -14.40 2.52
N MET A 133 8.45 -13.95 1.57
CA MET A 133 7.22 -14.65 1.19
C MET A 133 7.53 -16.08 0.70
N PHE A 134 8.50 -16.25 -0.19
CA PHE A 134 8.86 -17.58 -0.69
C PHE A 134 9.57 -18.44 0.35
N ASP A 135 10.39 -17.84 1.22
CA ASP A 135 11.00 -18.56 2.35
C ASP A 135 9.91 -19.12 3.30
N ARG A 136 8.88 -18.31 3.60
CA ARG A 136 7.72 -18.73 4.40
C ARG A 136 6.88 -19.81 3.71
N ILE A 137 6.69 -19.71 2.38
CA ILE A 137 5.98 -20.74 1.60
C ILE A 137 6.73 -22.06 1.66
N ALA A 138 8.05 -22.04 1.46
CA ALA A 138 8.89 -23.24 1.53
C ALA A 138 8.80 -23.89 2.92
N ALA A 139 9.07 -23.12 3.98
CA ALA A 139 8.98 -23.60 5.35
C ALA A 139 7.58 -24.16 5.70
N SER A 140 6.51 -23.49 5.26
CA SER A 140 5.15 -23.97 5.50
C SER A 140 4.81 -25.24 4.72
N THR A 141 5.42 -25.45 3.55
CA THR A 141 5.23 -26.65 2.73
C THR A 141 5.99 -27.83 3.32
N ASP A 142 7.18 -27.61 3.89
CA ASP A 142 7.95 -28.63 4.59
C ASP A 142 7.22 -29.13 5.84
N ILE A 143 6.58 -28.22 6.59
CA ILE A 143 5.80 -28.55 7.79
C ILE A 143 4.48 -29.26 7.42
N ASN A 144 3.79 -28.80 6.38
CA ASN A 144 2.52 -29.36 5.93
C ASN A 144 2.49 -29.53 4.40
N PRO A 145 2.90 -30.71 3.88
CA PRO A 145 2.90 -30.99 2.43
C PRO A 145 1.51 -30.92 1.78
N GLY A 146 0.44 -31.02 2.57
CA GLY A 146 -0.95 -30.90 2.14
C GLY A 146 -1.40 -29.45 1.92
N LYS A 147 -0.68 -28.47 2.46
CA LYS A 147 -0.95 -27.05 2.25
C LYS A 147 -0.38 -26.61 0.90
N LYS A 148 -1.23 -26.02 0.05
CA LYS A 148 -0.88 -25.55 -1.29
C LYS A 148 -0.97 -24.05 -1.37
N PHE A 149 -0.03 -23.46 -2.09
CA PHE A 149 0.08 -22.03 -2.31
C PHE A 149 -0.05 -21.72 -3.80
N LEU A 150 -0.78 -20.66 -4.12
CA LEU A 150 -0.79 -20.04 -5.44
C LEU A 150 -0.46 -18.56 -5.25
N VAL A 151 0.61 -18.12 -5.90
CA VAL A 151 1.01 -16.71 -5.93
C VAL A 151 0.84 -16.20 -7.35
N THR A 152 0.17 -15.07 -7.48
CA THR A 152 0.05 -14.37 -8.76
C THR A 152 0.44 -12.91 -8.62
N CYS A 153 0.97 -12.33 -9.69
CA CYS A 153 1.40 -10.94 -9.73
C CYS A 153 0.76 -10.19 -10.89
N SER A 154 0.49 -8.92 -10.66
CA SER A 154 0.10 -7.94 -11.68
C SER A 154 0.90 -6.66 -11.48
N PHE A 155 1.20 -5.94 -12.56
CA PHE A 155 1.89 -4.65 -12.47
C PHE A 155 1.23 -3.66 -13.41
N MET A 156 0.79 -2.52 -12.89
CA MET A 156 0.15 -1.49 -13.68
C MET A 156 0.73 -0.10 -13.42
N GLU A 157 0.56 0.77 -14.41
CA GLU A 157 0.87 2.19 -14.34
C GLU A 157 -0.40 3.02 -14.56
N ILE A 158 -0.59 4.05 -13.75
CA ILE A 158 -1.59 5.09 -13.98
C ILE A 158 -0.84 6.37 -14.36
N TYR A 159 -0.94 6.75 -15.63
CA TYR A 159 -0.35 7.97 -16.16
C TYR A 159 -1.43 8.79 -16.86
N ASN A 160 -1.56 10.07 -16.48
CA ASN A 160 -2.52 10.99 -17.08
C ASN A 160 -3.98 10.46 -17.08
N GLU A 161 -4.41 9.84 -15.97
CA GLU A 161 -5.73 9.18 -15.80
C GLU A 161 -6.01 8.00 -16.76
N VAL A 162 -4.97 7.48 -17.42
CA VAL A 162 -5.03 6.26 -18.25
C VAL A 162 -4.27 5.15 -17.55
N LEU A 163 -4.83 3.93 -17.52
CA LEU A 163 -4.17 2.77 -16.95
C LEU A 163 -3.49 1.95 -18.05
N TYR A 164 -2.30 1.46 -17.75
CA TYR A 164 -1.52 0.58 -18.62
C TYR A 164 -1.10 -0.66 -17.84
N ASP A 165 -1.17 -1.82 -18.49
CA ASP A 165 -0.56 -3.04 -17.99
C ASP A 165 0.94 -3.01 -18.32
N LEU A 166 1.79 -3.11 -17.29
CA LEU A 166 3.24 -3.10 -17.44
C LEU A 166 3.82 -4.49 -17.75
N LEU A 167 3.02 -5.55 -17.61
CA LEU A 167 3.42 -6.93 -17.90
C LEU A 167 2.92 -7.42 -19.25
N ASP A 168 2.09 -6.63 -19.95
CA ASP A 168 1.59 -6.99 -21.27
C ASP A 168 2.74 -7.17 -22.29
N PRO A 169 2.96 -8.41 -22.80
CA PRO A 169 4.04 -8.68 -23.73
C PRO A 169 3.79 -8.07 -25.12
N THR A 170 2.56 -7.65 -25.42
CA THR A 170 2.19 -7.03 -26.70
C THR A 170 2.61 -5.57 -26.80
N ALA A 171 2.85 -4.90 -25.66
CA ALA A 171 3.43 -3.56 -25.64
C ALA A 171 4.89 -3.52 -26.11
N ALA A 172 5.60 -4.66 -26.05
CA ALA A 172 7.01 -4.80 -26.42
C ALA A 172 7.23 -5.43 -27.81
N ARG A 173 6.25 -6.20 -28.32
CA ARG A 173 6.29 -6.75 -29.67
C ARG A 173 5.71 -5.70 -30.60
N GLY A 174 6.44 -5.30 -31.65
CA GLY A 174 6.03 -4.33 -32.68
C GLY A 174 4.79 -4.71 -33.49
N THR A 175 3.71 -5.06 -32.80
CA THR A 175 2.36 -5.18 -33.31
C THR A 175 1.88 -3.77 -33.66
N ASN A 176 1.06 -3.64 -34.70
CA ASN A 176 0.49 -2.35 -35.14
C ASN A 176 -0.43 -1.69 -34.09
N LYS A 177 -0.52 -2.22 -32.86
CA LYS A 177 -1.24 -1.62 -31.74
C LYS A 177 -0.28 -0.68 -31.02
N SER A 178 -0.51 0.63 -31.15
CA SER A 178 0.27 1.61 -30.41
C SER A 178 -0.05 1.48 -28.90
N ARG A 179 0.88 1.85 -28.02
CA ARG A 179 0.62 1.91 -26.57
C ARG A 179 -0.57 2.82 -26.21
N LYS A 180 -0.98 3.74 -27.09
CA LYS A 180 -2.22 4.53 -26.91
C LYS A 180 -3.48 3.66 -26.96
N ASP A 181 -3.44 2.52 -27.64
CA ASP A 181 -4.58 1.62 -27.85
C ASP A 181 -4.57 0.40 -26.90
N SER A 182 -3.60 0.33 -25.99
CA SER A 182 -3.42 -0.74 -25.00
C SER A 182 -3.79 -0.31 -23.58
N HIS A 183 -4.71 0.65 -23.44
CA HIS A 183 -5.19 1.06 -22.12
C HIS A 183 -6.17 0.02 -21.55
N ILE A 184 -6.13 -0.11 -20.23
CA ILE A 184 -7.03 -0.97 -19.44
C ILE A 184 -7.97 -0.11 -18.61
N ASP A 185 -9.07 -0.69 -18.12
CA ASP A 185 -10.13 0.08 -17.48
C ASP A 185 -10.57 -0.47 -16.13
N VAL A 186 -10.89 0.46 -15.22
CA VAL A 186 -11.45 0.16 -13.91
C VAL A 186 -12.95 -0.12 -14.04
N LYS A 187 -13.35 -1.36 -13.80
CA LYS A 187 -14.72 -1.84 -13.78
C LYS A 187 -15.18 -2.18 -12.37
N GLU A 188 -16.47 -2.38 -12.21
CA GLU A 188 -17.11 -2.70 -10.93
C GLU A 188 -18.05 -3.87 -11.18
N ASP A 189 -17.90 -4.94 -10.38
CA ASP A 189 -18.75 -6.12 -10.42
C ASP A 189 -19.40 -6.32 -9.03
N PRO A 190 -20.68 -6.71 -8.95
CA PRO A 190 -21.37 -6.88 -7.66
C PRO A 190 -20.71 -7.88 -6.70
N LYS A 191 -19.95 -8.86 -7.19
CA LYS A 191 -19.28 -9.89 -6.39
C LYS A 191 -17.80 -9.60 -6.20
N LEU A 192 -17.11 -9.16 -7.25
CA LEU A 192 -15.65 -8.91 -7.22
C LEU A 192 -15.30 -7.52 -6.69
N GLY A 193 -16.27 -6.60 -6.62
CA GLY A 193 -16.03 -5.21 -6.30
C GLY A 193 -15.32 -4.48 -7.45
N VAL A 194 -14.48 -3.49 -7.10
CA VAL A 194 -13.71 -2.73 -8.10
C VAL A 194 -12.52 -3.55 -8.58
N TYR A 195 -12.38 -3.71 -9.89
CA TYR A 195 -11.28 -4.45 -10.52
C TYR A 195 -10.82 -3.78 -11.81
N VAL A 196 -9.63 -4.15 -12.28
CA VAL A 196 -9.06 -3.62 -13.54
C VAL A 196 -9.21 -4.66 -14.63
N ALA A 197 -10.10 -4.40 -15.59
CA ALA A 197 -10.37 -5.29 -16.70
C ALA A 197 -9.24 -5.24 -17.73
N GLY A 198 -8.69 -6.40 -18.07
CA GLY A 198 -7.57 -6.54 -19.00
C GLY A 198 -6.19 -6.51 -18.34
N LEU A 199 -6.10 -6.34 -17.01
CA LEU A 199 -4.85 -6.47 -16.28
C LEU A 199 -4.43 -7.93 -16.19
N GLN A 200 -3.21 -8.25 -16.62
CA GLN A 200 -2.66 -9.60 -16.55
C GLN A 200 -2.37 -10.02 -15.12
N GLU A 201 -2.67 -11.29 -14.85
CA GLU A 201 -2.38 -11.97 -13.59
C GLU A 201 -1.46 -13.15 -13.89
N ILE A 202 -0.18 -13.00 -13.57
CA ILE A 202 0.87 -13.95 -13.93
C ILE A 202 1.19 -14.81 -12.71
N GLY A 203 1.08 -16.14 -12.85
CA GLY A 203 1.50 -17.08 -11.81
C GLY A 203 3.01 -17.06 -11.62
N VAL A 204 3.45 -17.06 -10.36
CA VAL A 204 4.86 -17.05 -9.96
C VAL A 204 5.15 -18.16 -8.95
N ASP A 205 6.32 -18.75 -9.07
CA ASP A 205 6.77 -19.91 -8.28
C ASP A 205 8.08 -19.66 -7.52
N SER A 206 8.69 -18.49 -7.71
CA SER A 206 10.01 -18.15 -7.21
C SER A 206 10.18 -16.64 -7.04
N LYS A 207 11.07 -16.23 -6.15
CA LYS A 207 11.41 -14.81 -5.93
C LYS A 207 12.05 -14.21 -7.18
N GLU A 208 12.86 -14.98 -7.89
CA GLU A 208 13.53 -14.60 -9.13
C GLU A 208 12.50 -14.26 -10.22
N LYS A 209 11.39 -15.00 -10.28
CA LYS A 209 10.32 -14.69 -11.25
C LYS A 209 9.66 -13.35 -10.96
N ILE A 210 9.43 -13.01 -9.68
CA ILE A 210 8.88 -11.69 -9.32
C ILE A 210 9.87 -10.58 -9.67
N GLU A 211 11.16 -10.76 -9.39
CA GLU A 211 12.20 -9.80 -9.77
C GLU A 211 12.23 -9.54 -11.28
N GLN A 212 12.10 -10.59 -12.09
CA GLN A 212 11.99 -10.46 -13.56
C GLN A 212 10.76 -9.66 -13.98
N LEU A 213 9.59 -9.89 -13.35
CA LEU A 213 8.37 -9.13 -13.66
C LEU A 213 8.49 -7.65 -13.25
N MET A 214 9.15 -7.38 -12.12
CA MET A 214 9.46 -6.03 -11.68
C MET A 214 10.40 -5.33 -12.65
N ASP A 215 11.49 -5.98 -13.07
CA ASP A 215 12.42 -5.44 -14.04
C ASP A 215 11.75 -5.19 -15.40
N GLN A 216 10.94 -6.15 -15.89
CA GLN A 216 10.15 -5.99 -17.11
C GLN A 216 9.24 -4.75 -17.03
N GLY A 217 8.46 -4.62 -15.96
CA GLY A 217 7.54 -3.51 -15.81
C GLY A 217 8.24 -2.16 -15.65
N ASN A 218 9.37 -2.13 -14.92
CA ASN A 218 10.19 -0.93 -14.78
C ASN A 218 10.84 -0.52 -16.10
N SER A 219 11.32 -1.47 -16.90
CA SER A 219 11.81 -1.21 -18.26
C SER A 219 10.68 -0.69 -19.17
N ALA A 220 9.50 -1.31 -19.14
CA ALA A 220 8.34 -0.86 -19.91
C ALA A 220 7.92 0.57 -19.54
N ARG A 221 8.04 0.94 -18.26
CA ARG A 221 7.80 2.29 -17.75
C ARG A 221 8.87 3.28 -18.21
N ALA A 222 10.15 2.89 -18.18
CA ALA A 222 11.26 3.73 -18.63
C ALA A 222 11.21 4.02 -20.15
N VAL A 223 10.84 3.03 -20.96
CA VAL A 223 10.64 3.22 -22.41
C VAL A 223 9.46 4.14 -22.70
N ALA A 224 8.37 4.04 -21.92
CA ALA A 224 7.24 4.96 -22.05
C ALA A 224 7.62 6.40 -21.73
N ALA A 225 8.46 6.59 -20.69
CA ALA A 225 8.98 7.88 -20.30
C ALA A 225 9.75 8.55 -21.46
N THR A 226 10.63 7.82 -22.13
CA THR A 226 11.40 8.35 -23.27
C THR A 226 10.54 8.59 -24.51
N GLN A 227 9.60 7.69 -24.84
CA GLN A 227 8.74 7.82 -26.03
C GLN A 227 7.66 8.90 -25.88
N MET A 228 7.13 9.11 -24.68
CA MET A 228 6.02 10.06 -24.42
C MET A 228 6.49 11.39 -23.82
N ASN A 229 7.81 11.61 -23.65
CA ASN A 229 8.36 12.68 -22.81
C ASN A 229 7.80 12.69 -21.38
N ALA A 230 7.27 11.55 -20.92
CA ALA A 230 6.78 11.37 -19.58
C ALA A 230 7.99 11.13 -18.65
N THR A 231 7.87 11.49 -17.37
CA THR A 231 8.90 11.13 -16.37
C THR A 231 8.31 10.09 -15.44
N SER A 232 9.07 9.09 -14.98
CA SER A 232 8.56 8.11 -14.02
C SER A 232 8.03 8.76 -12.74
N SER A 233 8.53 9.94 -12.37
CA SER A 233 8.03 10.77 -11.27
C SER A 233 6.59 11.28 -11.46
N ARG A 234 6.02 11.14 -12.65
CA ARG A 234 4.72 11.67 -13.06
C ARG A 234 3.65 10.59 -13.28
N SER A 235 3.96 9.34 -12.97
CA SER A 235 2.99 8.24 -13.00
C SER A 235 2.95 7.51 -11.67
N HIS A 236 1.81 6.90 -11.38
CA HIS A 236 1.66 5.99 -10.24
C HIS A 236 1.90 4.58 -10.72
N SER A 237 2.65 3.80 -9.96
CA SER A 237 2.83 2.37 -10.23
C SER A 237 2.28 1.53 -9.10
N ILE A 238 1.53 0.48 -9.44
CA ILE A 238 0.89 -0.42 -8.49
C ILE A 238 1.31 -1.84 -8.84
N PHE A 239 2.15 -2.44 -7.99
CA PHE A 239 2.49 -3.85 -8.04
C PHE A 239 1.53 -4.61 -7.11
N ILE A 240 0.88 -5.64 -7.63
CA ILE A 240 -0.12 -6.42 -6.90
C ILE A 240 0.40 -7.85 -6.76
N ILE A 241 0.41 -8.35 -5.53
CA ILE A 241 0.66 -9.76 -5.22
C ILE A 241 -0.64 -10.35 -4.67
N ARG A 242 -1.12 -11.44 -5.24
CA ARG A 242 -2.22 -12.22 -4.67
C ARG A 242 -1.67 -13.53 -4.15
N LEU A 243 -1.98 -13.82 -2.89
CA LEU A 243 -1.62 -15.05 -2.21
C LEU A 243 -2.90 -15.84 -1.95
N GLN A 244 -2.94 -17.08 -2.43
CA GLN A 244 -3.98 -18.04 -2.10
C GLN A 244 -3.35 -19.25 -1.41
N GLN A 245 -3.97 -19.66 -0.30
CA GLN A 245 -3.58 -20.83 0.48
C GLN A 245 -4.76 -21.79 0.54
N LYS A 246 -4.52 -23.05 0.18
CA LYS A 246 -5.50 -24.12 0.30
C LYS A 246 -4.95 -25.22 1.18
N GLU A 247 -5.71 -25.61 2.18
CA GLU A 247 -5.38 -26.74 3.05
C GLU A 247 -6.65 -27.51 3.41
N VAL A 248 -6.47 -28.77 3.80
CA VAL A 248 -7.55 -29.59 4.37
C VAL A 248 -7.32 -29.66 5.86
N VAL A 249 -8.25 -29.12 6.64
CA VAL A 249 -8.23 -29.14 8.11
C VAL A 249 -9.47 -29.89 8.55
N GLU A 250 -9.32 -30.97 9.33
CA GLU A 250 -10.43 -31.77 9.85
C GLU A 250 -11.41 -32.26 8.75
N GLY A 251 -10.86 -32.61 7.59
CA GLY A 251 -11.65 -33.06 6.43
C GLY A 251 -12.42 -31.94 5.71
N GLN A 252 -12.20 -30.67 6.08
CA GLN A 252 -12.77 -29.50 5.41
C GLN A 252 -11.70 -28.77 4.61
N GLN A 253 -12.02 -28.41 3.36
CA GLN A 253 -11.14 -27.57 2.57
C GLN A 253 -11.31 -26.11 3.01
N LYS A 254 -10.19 -25.51 3.40
CA LYS A 254 -10.01 -24.13 3.79
C LYS A 254 -9.26 -23.38 2.70
N ASP A 255 -9.82 -22.26 2.26
CA ASP A 255 -9.28 -21.38 1.21
C ASP A 255 -9.10 -19.98 1.80
N VAL A 256 -7.84 -19.58 1.97
CA VAL A 256 -7.45 -18.27 2.51
C VAL A 256 -6.85 -17.44 1.39
N ARG A 257 -7.33 -16.22 1.21
CA ARG A 257 -6.88 -15.33 0.13
C ARG A 257 -6.45 -13.98 0.68
N ALA A 258 -5.40 -13.41 0.10
CA ALA A 258 -4.96 -12.06 0.40
C ALA A 258 -4.49 -11.37 -0.88
N THR A 259 -4.74 -10.06 -0.98
CA THR A 259 -4.17 -9.20 -2.00
C THR A 259 -3.30 -8.15 -1.33
N ILE A 260 -2.04 -8.05 -1.73
CA ILE A 260 -1.09 -7.03 -1.29
C ILE A 260 -0.88 -6.04 -2.44
N ASN A 261 -1.20 -4.77 -2.19
CA ASN A 261 -0.95 -3.68 -3.13
C ASN A 261 0.28 -2.89 -2.68
N LEU A 262 1.30 -2.81 -3.54
CA LEU A 262 2.55 -2.11 -3.31
C LEU A 262 2.61 -0.93 -4.29
N VAL A 263 2.37 0.27 -3.76
CA VAL A 263 2.09 1.47 -4.56
C VAL A 263 3.22 2.49 -4.42
N ASP A 264 3.75 2.93 -5.55
CA ASP A 264 4.66 4.07 -5.65
C ASP A 264 3.95 5.19 -6.42
N LEU A 265 3.52 6.22 -5.69
CA LEU A 265 2.75 7.32 -6.26
C LEU A 265 3.64 8.29 -7.04
N ALA A 266 3.03 9.08 -7.92
CA ALA A 266 3.68 10.22 -8.53
C ALA A 266 4.12 11.27 -7.49
N GLY A 267 5.01 12.18 -7.89
CA GLY A 267 5.40 13.34 -7.09
C GLY A 267 4.21 14.19 -6.68
N SER A 268 4.16 14.57 -5.40
CA SER A 268 3.10 15.42 -4.83
C SER A 268 3.32 16.91 -5.00
N GLU A 269 4.44 17.33 -5.59
CA GLU A 269 4.77 18.73 -5.77
C GLU A 269 3.79 19.46 -6.70
N ARG A 270 3.54 20.73 -6.41
CA ARG A 270 2.60 21.53 -7.20
C ARG A 270 3.15 21.78 -8.61
N ALA A 271 2.27 21.69 -9.62
CA ALA A 271 2.63 21.97 -11.02
C ALA A 271 3.32 23.34 -11.21
N ALA A 272 2.96 24.36 -10.42
CA ALA A 272 3.56 25.69 -10.48
C ALA A 272 5.08 25.70 -10.24
N LYS A 273 5.60 24.76 -9.42
CA LYS A 273 7.05 24.62 -9.16
C LYS A 273 7.81 23.96 -10.32
N THR A 274 7.11 23.37 -11.28
CA THR A 274 7.73 22.60 -12.37
C THR A 274 8.14 23.44 -13.57
N GLY A 275 7.70 24.71 -13.65
CA GLY A 275 7.96 25.58 -14.81
C GLY A 275 7.37 25.07 -16.13
N ALA A 276 6.44 24.10 -16.09
CA ALA A 276 5.88 23.44 -17.26
C ALA A 276 4.90 24.35 -18.03
N THR A 277 5.05 24.42 -19.36
CA THR A 277 4.15 25.13 -20.28
C THR A 277 3.48 24.17 -21.27
N GLY A 278 2.35 24.58 -21.86
CA GLY A 278 1.67 23.81 -22.92
C GLY A 278 1.15 22.44 -22.46
N ASP A 279 1.44 21.39 -23.22
CA ASP A 279 0.95 20.03 -22.92
C ASP A 279 1.52 19.46 -21.62
N LYS A 280 2.71 19.88 -21.20
CA LYS A 280 3.27 19.52 -19.88
C LYS A 280 2.47 20.11 -18.72
N LEU A 281 1.78 21.24 -18.94
CA LEU A 281 0.87 21.83 -17.93
C LEU A 281 -0.41 21.01 -17.82
N LYS A 282 -1.00 20.56 -18.94
CA LYS A 282 -2.18 19.67 -18.95
C LYS A 282 -1.88 18.33 -18.28
N GLU A 283 -0.71 17.76 -18.57
CA GLU A 283 -0.19 16.55 -17.93
C GLU A 283 -0.03 16.77 -16.41
N GLY A 284 0.67 17.85 -16.01
CA GLY A 284 0.80 18.24 -14.61
C GLY A 284 -0.54 18.44 -13.91
N ALA A 285 -1.54 18.98 -14.60
CA ALA A 285 -2.90 19.15 -14.06
C ALA A 285 -3.59 17.80 -13.81
N ASN A 286 -3.43 16.81 -14.70
CA ASN A 286 -4.02 15.48 -14.52
C ASN A 286 -3.30 14.63 -13.46
N ILE A 287 -1.98 14.77 -13.33
CA ILE A 287 -1.24 14.15 -12.21
C ILE A 287 -1.74 14.73 -10.90
N ASN A 288 -1.82 16.06 -10.82
CA ASN A 288 -2.39 16.73 -9.66
C ASN A 288 -3.87 16.38 -9.45
N LYS A 289 -4.65 16.09 -10.49
CA LYS A 289 -6.04 15.61 -10.36
C LYS A 289 -6.09 14.30 -9.58
N SER A 290 -5.25 13.33 -9.91
CA SER A 290 -5.23 12.02 -9.23
C SER A 290 -4.85 12.15 -7.74
N LEU A 291 -3.83 12.95 -7.40
CA LEU A 291 -3.38 13.19 -6.03
C LEU A 291 -4.33 14.12 -5.25
N SER A 292 -4.96 15.10 -5.93
CA SER A 292 -5.99 15.95 -5.33
C SER A 292 -7.25 15.15 -5.02
N ALA A 293 -7.66 14.25 -5.91
CA ALA A 293 -8.75 13.32 -5.66
C ALA A 293 -8.43 12.40 -4.46
N LEU A 294 -7.20 11.88 -4.38
CA LEU A 294 -6.72 11.12 -3.23
C LEU A 294 -6.80 11.95 -1.94
N GLY A 295 -6.34 13.20 -1.96
CA GLY A 295 -6.44 14.12 -0.82
C GLY A 295 -7.89 14.38 -0.39
N ASN A 296 -8.81 14.55 -1.34
CA ASN A 296 -10.23 14.73 -1.06
C ASN A 296 -10.86 13.48 -0.43
N VAL A 297 -10.49 12.28 -0.90
CA VAL A 297 -10.91 11.01 -0.29
C VAL A 297 -10.40 10.90 1.14
N ILE A 298 -9.13 11.19 1.39
CA ILE A 298 -8.54 11.17 2.74
C ILE A 298 -9.24 12.17 3.67
N ASN A 299 -9.46 13.40 3.21
CA ASN A 299 -10.18 14.41 3.99
C ASN A 299 -11.59 13.95 4.35
N ALA A 300 -12.34 13.42 3.38
CA ALA A 300 -13.71 12.97 3.60
C ALA A 300 -13.76 11.79 4.58
N LEU A 301 -12.81 10.85 4.48
CA LEU A 301 -12.69 9.70 5.39
C LEU A 301 -12.28 10.12 6.82
N ALA A 302 -11.33 11.05 6.94
CA ALA A 302 -10.91 11.60 8.23
C ALA A 302 -12.06 12.37 8.91
N GLU A 303 -12.82 13.16 8.15
CA GLU A 303 -14.02 13.87 8.63
C GLU A 303 -15.11 12.89 9.06
N GLN A 304 -15.34 11.82 8.30
CA GLN A 304 -16.27 10.75 8.67
C GLN A 304 -15.88 10.08 9.99
N ALA A 305 -14.59 9.80 10.18
CA ALA A 305 -14.08 9.22 11.43
C ALA A 305 -14.29 10.16 12.63
N LYS A 306 -14.07 11.47 12.45
CA LYS A 306 -14.26 12.47 13.52
C LYS A 306 -15.72 12.72 13.87
N LYS A 307 -16.60 12.81 12.86
CA LYS A 307 -18.01 13.20 13.04
C LYS A 307 -18.95 12.03 13.28
N GLY A 308 -18.52 10.79 13.01
CA GLY A 308 -19.33 9.57 13.15
C GLY A 308 -20.54 9.50 12.20
N LYS A 309 -20.64 10.42 11.22
CA LYS A 309 -21.74 10.47 10.24
C LYS A 309 -21.22 10.04 8.88
N LYS A 310 -22.07 9.35 8.11
CA LYS A 310 -21.74 8.92 6.75
C LYS A 310 -21.51 10.15 5.85
N VAL A 311 -20.31 10.22 5.26
CA VAL A 311 -19.91 11.26 4.30
C VAL A 311 -19.82 10.62 2.92
N PHE A 312 -20.19 11.36 1.87
CA PHE A 312 -19.94 10.91 0.50
C PHE A 312 -18.43 10.93 0.22
N ILE A 313 -17.85 9.78 -0.11
CA ILE A 313 -16.43 9.65 -0.41
C ILE A 313 -16.23 9.64 -1.94
N PRO A 314 -15.51 10.61 -2.51
CA PRO A 314 -15.46 10.83 -3.95
C PRO A 314 -14.45 9.92 -4.69
N TYR A 315 -14.48 8.60 -4.47
CA TYR A 315 -13.54 7.66 -5.10
C TYR A 315 -13.57 7.69 -6.63
N ARG A 316 -14.68 8.12 -7.24
CA ARG A 316 -14.85 8.19 -8.70
C ARG A 316 -14.14 9.37 -9.36
N ASN A 317 -13.57 10.31 -8.58
CA ASN A 317 -12.94 11.52 -9.11
C ASN A 317 -11.59 11.26 -9.79
N SER A 318 -10.94 10.12 -9.52
CA SER A 318 -9.78 9.65 -10.28
C SER A 318 -9.76 8.14 -10.41
N LYS A 319 -9.08 7.62 -11.43
CA LYS A 319 -8.86 6.17 -11.57
C LYS A 319 -8.05 5.61 -10.40
N LEU A 320 -7.06 6.38 -9.91
CA LEU A 320 -6.24 6.01 -8.74
C LEU A 320 -7.11 5.73 -7.50
N THR A 321 -8.02 6.64 -7.16
CA THR A 321 -8.88 6.48 -5.98
C THR A 321 -9.90 5.36 -6.15
N ARG A 322 -10.31 5.03 -7.38
CA ARG A 322 -11.14 3.84 -7.62
C ARG A 322 -10.35 2.56 -7.40
N VAL A 323 -9.14 2.46 -7.92
CA VAL A 323 -8.27 1.28 -7.74
C VAL A 323 -7.94 1.07 -6.26
N LEU A 324 -7.64 2.15 -5.53
CA LEU A 324 -7.29 2.12 -4.10
C LEU A 324 -8.50 2.26 -3.17
N GLN A 325 -9.73 2.11 -3.66
CA GLN A 325 -10.94 2.30 -2.87
C GLN A 325 -10.97 1.38 -1.64
N GLU A 326 -10.65 0.10 -1.83
CA GLU A 326 -10.59 -0.87 -0.72
C GLU A 326 -9.41 -0.59 0.23
N SER A 327 -8.30 -0.08 -0.30
CA SER A 327 -7.14 0.34 0.50
C SER A 327 -7.45 1.53 1.41
N LEU A 328 -8.36 2.41 1.01
CA LEU A 328 -8.64 3.67 1.69
C LEU A 328 -10.00 3.62 2.36
N GLY A 329 -10.09 2.95 3.51
CA GLY A 329 -11.30 2.84 4.33
C GLY A 329 -12.19 1.62 4.06
N GLY A 330 -11.74 0.72 3.16
CA GLY A 330 -12.39 -0.56 2.85
C GLY A 330 -11.72 -1.75 3.53
N ASN A 331 -11.80 -2.91 2.87
CA ASN A 331 -11.25 -4.18 3.33
C ASN A 331 -9.76 -4.31 2.97
N SER A 332 -8.91 -3.55 3.68
CA SER A 332 -7.45 -3.66 3.61
C SER A 332 -6.81 -3.14 4.89
N VAL A 333 -5.79 -3.82 5.37
CA VAL A 333 -4.77 -3.22 6.23
C VAL A 333 -3.97 -2.26 5.37
N THR A 334 -3.74 -1.03 5.83
CA THR A 334 -3.14 0.00 4.99
C THR A 334 -2.06 0.76 5.74
N VAL A 335 -0.90 0.87 5.09
CA VAL A 335 0.27 1.63 5.53
C VAL A 335 0.53 2.75 4.52
N MET A 336 0.61 3.98 5.03
CA MET A 336 1.12 5.12 4.29
C MET A 336 2.58 5.36 4.67
N LEU A 337 3.47 5.37 3.68
CA LEU A 337 4.86 5.80 3.84
C LEU A 337 5.04 7.21 3.26
N ALA A 338 5.13 8.21 4.13
CA ALA A 338 5.39 9.60 3.78
C ALA A 338 6.90 9.85 3.65
N ALA A 339 7.38 9.95 2.41
CA ALA A 339 8.76 10.24 2.09
C ALA A 339 8.99 11.76 2.04
N ILE A 340 9.99 12.26 2.77
CA ILE A 340 10.28 13.70 2.89
C ILE A 340 11.75 14.03 2.64
N SER A 341 11.99 15.28 2.25
CA SER A 341 13.34 15.84 2.12
C SER A 341 13.69 16.67 3.36
N PRO A 342 14.95 16.60 3.85
CA PRO A 342 15.42 17.44 4.93
C PRO A 342 15.79 18.86 4.49
N ALA A 343 15.84 19.17 3.20
CA ALA A 343 16.38 20.44 2.70
C ALA A 343 15.43 21.62 2.89
N ALA A 344 15.98 22.78 3.29
CA ALA A 344 15.24 24.02 3.48
C ALA A 344 14.47 24.46 2.23
N TYR A 345 15.08 24.33 1.05
CA TYR A 345 14.42 24.57 -0.24
C TYR A 345 13.09 23.80 -0.43
N ASN A 346 12.95 22.64 0.22
CA ASN A 346 11.77 21.78 0.14
C ASN A 346 10.75 22.00 1.26
N PHE A 347 10.90 23.05 2.10
CA PHE A 347 10.08 23.30 3.28
C PHE A 347 8.57 23.14 3.05
N GLU A 348 8.02 23.81 2.02
CA GLU A 348 6.57 23.76 1.74
C GLU A 348 6.08 22.35 1.40
N GLU A 349 6.85 21.59 0.64
CA GLU A 349 6.46 20.26 0.19
C GLU A 349 6.59 19.22 1.30
N THR A 350 7.63 19.34 2.13
CA THR A 350 7.78 18.55 3.36
C THR A 350 6.62 18.82 4.31
N LEU A 351 6.25 20.09 4.52
CA LEU A 351 5.09 20.46 5.33
C LEU A 351 3.78 19.86 4.79
N ASN A 352 3.53 20.02 3.49
CA ASN A 352 2.33 19.48 2.84
C ASN A 352 2.25 17.96 3.03
N THR A 353 3.39 17.27 2.91
CA THR A 353 3.50 15.81 3.08
C THR A 353 3.19 15.39 4.52
N LEU A 354 3.76 16.07 5.52
CA LEU A 354 3.50 15.78 6.94
C LEU A 354 2.04 16.02 7.33
N GLN A 355 1.43 17.12 6.88
CA GLN A 355 0.01 17.41 7.10
C GLN A 355 -0.92 16.43 6.38
N TYR A 356 -0.50 15.92 5.22
CA TYR A 356 -1.25 14.89 4.50
C TYR A 356 -1.21 13.56 5.26
N ALA A 357 -0.03 13.17 5.73
CA ALA A 357 0.19 11.97 6.53
C ALA A 357 -0.60 12.01 7.85
N ASP A 358 -0.63 13.16 8.53
CA ASP A 358 -1.38 13.34 9.78
C ASP A 358 -2.89 13.14 9.59
N ARG A 359 -3.45 13.66 8.49
CA ARG A 359 -4.86 13.42 8.13
C ARG A 359 -5.15 11.97 7.79
N ALA A 360 -4.24 11.28 7.10
CA ALA A 360 -4.39 9.88 6.73
C ALA A 360 -4.51 8.97 7.96
N LYS A 361 -3.79 9.29 9.06
CA LYS A 361 -3.82 8.54 10.33
C LYS A 361 -5.22 8.40 10.94
N ALA A 362 -6.13 9.35 10.66
CA ALA A 362 -7.49 9.35 11.18
C ALA A 362 -8.44 8.40 10.43
N ILE A 363 -8.05 7.91 9.24
CA ILE A 363 -8.89 7.04 8.41
C ILE A 363 -9.09 5.71 9.12
N GLN A 364 -10.36 5.35 9.35
CA GLN A 364 -10.74 4.05 9.89
C GLN A 364 -10.84 3.02 8.77
N LEU A 365 -10.27 1.84 9.00
CA LEU A 365 -10.24 0.71 8.09
C LEU A 365 -11.33 -0.31 8.44
N LYS A 366 -11.79 -1.06 7.44
CA LYS A 366 -12.77 -2.14 7.60
C LYS A 366 -12.17 -3.47 7.15
N ALA A 367 -10.90 -3.68 7.48
CA ALA A 367 -10.16 -4.90 7.16
C ALA A 367 -10.88 -6.12 7.74
N ARG A 368 -10.94 -7.19 6.95
CA ARG A 368 -11.54 -8.49 7.30
C ARG A 368 -10.67 -9.59 6.71
N LYS A 369 -10.64 -10.73 7.39
CA LYS A 369 -9.98 -11.94 6.90
C LYS A 369 -10.79 -12.56 5.77
N ASN A 370 -10.17 -12.79 4.62
CA ASN A 370 -10.80 -13.45 3.48
C ASN A 370 -10.52 -14.95 3.56
N GLU A 371 -11.32 -15.64 4.37
CA GLU A 371 -11.28 -17.09 4.56
C GLU A 371 -12.63 -17.69 4.16
N GLN A 372 -12.58 -18.73 3.32
CA GLN A 372 -13.74 -19.51 2.95
C GLN A 372 -13.49 -20.96 3.35
N MET A 373 -14.40 -21.51 4.15
CA MET A 373 -14.54 -22.96 4.31
C MET A 373 -15.58 -23.46 3.31
N THR A 374 -15.36 -24.64 2.74
CA THR A 374 -16.34 -25.30 1.87
C THR A 374 -17.74 -25.36 2.50
N GLU A 375 -18.80 -25.26 1.69
CA GLU A 375 -20.20 -25.33 2.15
C GLU A 375 -20.48 -26.61 2.95
N VAL A 376 -19.86 -27.73 2.59
CA VAL A 376 -19.94 -29.00 3.34
C VAL A 376 -19.42 -28.85 4.77
N GLY A 377 -18.36 -28.06 4.98
CA GLY A 377 -17.81 -27.79 6.29
C GLY A 377 -18.70 -26.90 7.16
N LYS A 378 -19.29 -25.86 6.55
CA LYS A 378 -20.29 -25.00 7.21
C LYS A 378 -21.52 -25.81 7.61
N LEU A 379 -22.04 -26.63 6.69
CA LEU A 379 -23.19 -27.50 6.95
C LEU A 379 -22.90 -28.56 8.02
N LYS A 380 -21.69 -29.15 8.04
CA LYS A 380 -21.30 -30.10 9.10
C LYS A 380 -21.23 -29.44 10.47
N LYS A 381 -20.64 -28.23 10.56
CA LYS A 381 -20.57 -27.47 11.81
C LYS A 381 -21.96 -27.07 12.30
N GLU A 382 -22.82 -26.60 11.38
CA GLU A 382 -24.22 -26.27 11.68
C GLU A 382 -25.01 -27.51 12.12
N ILE A 383 -24.76 -28.68 11.49
CA ILE A 383 -25.33 -29.96 11.92
C ILE A 383 -24.84 -30.35 13.33
N GLU A 384 -23.57 -30.16 13.66
CA GLU A 384 -23.05 -30.45 15.00
C GLU A 384 -23.61 -29.51 16.07
N GLU A 385 -23.69 -28.21 15.78
CA GLU A 385 -24.30 -27.22 16.67
C GLU A 385 -25.79 -27.51 16.90
N LEU A 386 -26.54 -27.84 15.84
CA LEU A 386 -27.95 -28.22 15.94
C LEU A 386 -28.13 -29.55 16.71
N LYS A 387 -27.26 -30.54 16.50
CA LYS A 387 -27.28 -31.80 17.26
C LYS A 387 -27.01 -31.56 18.75
N ALA A 388 -26.05 -30.70 19.08
CA ALA A 388 -25.74 -30.33 20.46
C ALA A 388 -26.92 -29.61 21.13
N GLN A 389 -27.59 -28.69 20.41
CA GLN A 389 -28.79 -28.01 20.91
C GLN A 389 -29.96 -28.98 21.13
N LEU A 390 -30.18 -29.94 20.23
CA LEU A 390 -31.21 -30.97 20.39
C LEU A 390 -30.92 -31.90 21.57
N LEU A 391 -29.66 -32.31 21.77
CA LEU A 391 -29.25 -33.11 22.92
C LEU A 391 -29.46 -32.34 24.23
N ALA A 392 -29.07 -31.06 24.29
CA ALA A 392 -29.30 -30.21 25.47
C ALA A 392 -30.79 -30.00 25.76
N ALA A 393 -31.63 -29.81 24.73
CA ALA A 393 -33.08 -29.69 24.86
C ALA A 393 -33.72 -31.00 25.34
N SER A 394 -33.22 -32.16 24.89
CA SER A 394 -33.71 -33.47 25.32
C SER A 394 -33.34 -33.81 26.78
N ALA A 395 -32.21 -33.32 27.28
CA ALA A 395 -31.76 -33.51 28.65
C ALA A 395 -32.52 -32.62 29.67
N GLY A 396 -33.10 -31.49 29.23
CA GLY A 396 -33.88 -30.58 30.07
C GLY A 396 -35.36 -30.93 30.24
N GLY A 397 -35.89 -31.91 29.49
CA GLY A 397 -37.33 -32.24 29.48
C GLY A 397 -37.78 -33.39 30.40
N GLY A 398 -36.86 -33.99 31.17
CA GLY A 398 -37.14 -35.23 31.93
C GLY A 398 -37.57 -35.07 33.39
N GLY A 399 -37.72 -33.84 33.91
CA GLY A 399 -38.00 -33.59 35.33
C GLY A 399 -39.33 -32.88 35.56
N GLY A 400 -40.46 -33.61 35.47
CA GLY A 400 -41.77 -33.02 35.73
C GLY A 400 -42.92 -34.02 35.60
N GLY A 401 -42.91 -35.07 36.43
CA GLY A 401 -44.00 -36.04 36.48
C GLY A 401 -43.80 -37.02 37.64
N GLY A 402 -44.09 -36.54 38.86
CA GLY A 402 -44.17 -37.31 40.10
C GLY A 402 -45.21 -36.70 41.01
#